data_AF-A0A8B9TJW9-F1
#
_entry.id   AF-A0A8B9TJW9-F1
#
_cell.length_a   1.000
_cell.length_b   1.000
_cell.length_c   1.000
_cell.angle_alpha   90.00
_cell.angle_beta   90.00
_cell.angle_gamma   90.00
#
_symmetry.space_group_name_H-M   'P 1'
#
loop_
_entity.id
_entity.type
_entity.pdbx_description
1 polymer ?
#
loop_
_entity_poly.entity_id
_entity_poly.type
_entity_poly.pdbx_seq_one_letter_code
_entity_poly.pdbx_strand_id
1 'polypeptide(L)'
;MALAKLQKVLISDSLDPCCRDILQAGGIQVLEKPGLSKEELLVEIADCDGLIVRSATKVTAEVLEAAERLQVVGRAGTGVDNVDVEAATRKGVLVMNTPAGNSLSAAELTCGMILCLARQIPQAAASMKEGKWDRKKYMGMELNGKTLGVLGLGRIGREVATRMQAFGMKTIGYDPIITPETSATFGVEQLPLEQIWPRCDFITVHTPLLPSTTGTAERQHLRQVPPGRAGGELRPWGHRGRGRAAAGAAVGAVRRGRPRRLHAGAPQGSGAGEPPQRHLLPAPGRQHAGGAEPLREGDSPCRWWTWPPGGGWPAW
;
A
#
# COMPACT_ATOMS: atom_id res chain seq x y z
N MET A 1 31.17 -6.37 16.99
CA MET A 1 30.64 -7.44 17.86
C MET A 1 30.27 -8.62 16.98
N ALA A 2 30.54 -9.84 17.40
CA ALA A 2 29.75 -10.98 16.92
C ALA A 2 28.43 -10.98 17.69
N LEU A 3 27.31 -11.31 17.03
CA LEU A 3 26.10 -11.71 17.74
C LEU A 3 26.40 -12.98 18.54
N ALA A 4 25.72 -13.17 19.67
CA ALA A 4 25.77 -14.48 20.30
C ALA A 4 25.06 -15.51 19.39
N LYS A 5 25.30 -16.79 19.64
CA LYS A 5 24.70 -17.86 18.85
C LYS A 5 23.18 -17.92 19.13
N LEU A 6 22.38 -17.15 18.39
CA LEU A 6 20.91 -17.15 18.45
C LEU A 6 20.39 -18.60 18.51
N GLN A 7 19.70 -18.98 19.58
CA GLN A 7 19.14 -20.33 19.74
C GLN A 7 17.63 -20.34 19.56
N LYS A 8 16.91 -19.32 20.01
CA LYS A 8 15.44 -19.31 20.02
C LYS A 8 14.86 -18.02 19.46
N VAL A 9 13.94 -18.15 18.51
CA VAL A 9 13.26 -17.04 17.81
C VAL A 9 11.75 -17.17 17.89
N LEU A 10 11.07 -16.11 18.34
CA LEU A 10 9.61 -16.00 18.33
C LEU A 10 9.13 -15.41 17.00
N ILE A 11 8.12 -16.03 16.38
CA ILE A 11 7.31 -15.46 15.30
C ILE A 11 5.92 -15.17 15.87
N SER A 12 5.58 -13.89 16.05
CA SER A 12 4.35 -13.45 16.75
C SER A 12 3.22 -12.96 15.84
N ASP A 13 3.47 -12.87 14.53
CA ASP A 13 2.51 -12.51 13.48
C ASP A 13 2.43 -13.64 12.45
N SER A 14 1.32 -13.75 11.70
CA SER A 14 1.22 -14.69 10.59
C SER A 14 2.14 -14.31 9.42
N LEU A 15 3.07 -15.21 9.11
CA LEU A 15 4.07 -15.14 8.04
C LEU A 15 3.90 -16.30 7.05
N ASP A 16 4.75 -16.29 6.02
CA ASP A 16 4.94 -17.43 5.11
C ASP A 16 5.74 -18.54 5.84
N PRO A 17 5.34 -19.83 5.76
CA PRO A 17 6.05 -20.94 6.39
C PRO A 17 7.56 -21.00 6.09
N CYS A 18 7.98 -20.55 4.89
CA CYS A 18 9.39 -20.54 4.52
C CYS A 18 10.27 -19.77 5.51
N CYS A 19 9.71 -18.78 6.23
CA CYS A 19 10.40 -18.02 7.26
C CYS A 19 10.84 -18.91 8.43
N ARG A 20 9.95 -19.79 8.90
CA ARG A 20 10.26 -20.77 9.95
C ARG A 20 11.25 -21.80 9.43
N ASP A 21 10.99 -22.32 8.24
CA ASP A 21 11.71 -23.48 7.72
C ASP A 21 13.19 -23.13 7.40
N ILE A 22 13.47 -21.90 6.94
CA ILE A 22 14.83 -21.36 6.79
C ILE A 22 15.56 -21.23 8.13
N LEU A 23 14.88 -20.76 9.19
CA LEU A 23 15.48 -20.64 10.53
C LEU A 23 15.79 -22.02 11.13
N GLN A 24 14.88 -22.98 10.97
CA GLN A 24 15.07 -24.36 11.42
C GLN A 24 16.22 -25.05 10.67
N ALA A 25 16.33 -24.84 9.35
CA ALA A 25 17.48 -25.30 8.57
C ALA A 25 18.82 -24.65 9.02
N GLY A 26 18.76 -23.42 9.55
CA GLY A 26 19.89 -22.75 10.22
C GLY A 26 20.19 -23.26 11.64
N GLY A 27 19.46 -24.25 12.15
CA GLY A 27 19.64 -24.80 13.50
C GLY A 27 19.08 -23.93 14.63
N ILE A 28 18.13 -23.03 14.32
CA ILE A 28 17.46 -22.14 15.28
C ILE A 28 16.11 -22.75 15.68
N GLN A 29 15.83 -22.79 16.98
CA GLN A 29 14.51 -23.16 17.49
C GLN A 29 13.52 -22.02 17.19
N VAL A 30 12.46 -22.33 16.43
CA VAL A 30 11.40 -21.37 16.13
C VAL A 30 10.17 -21.67 16.97
N LEU A 31 9.63 -20.62 17.59
CA LEU A 31 8.35 -20.63 18.29
C LEU A 31 7.36 -19.80 17.49
N GLU A 32 6.36 -20.43 16.87
CA GLU A 32 5.36 -19.76 16.03
C GLU A 32 4.05 -19.60 16.82
N LYS A 33 3.74 -18.35 17.24
CA LYS A 33 2.56 -17.99 18.04
C LYS A 33 1.91 -16.72 17.47
N PRO A 34 1.19 -16.82 16.34
CA PRO A 34 0.56 -15.66 15.71
C PRO A 34 -0.64 -15.15 16.51
N GLY A 35 -0.70 -13.83 16.77
CA GLY A 35 -1.88 -13.18 17.33
C GLY A 35 -1.95 -13.11 18.86
N LEU A 36 -0.80 -13.26 19.54
CA LEU A 36 -0.65 -13.07 20.99
C LEU A 36 -1.22 -11.74 21.48
N SER A 37 -1.76 -11.74 22.70
CA SER A 37 -1.98 -10.54 23.50
C SER A 37 -0.64 -9.86 23.84
N LYS A 38 -0.70 -8.61 24.32
CA LYS A 38 0.49 -7.89 24.81
C LYS A 38 1.10 -8.61 26.02
N GLU A 39 0.25 -9.08 26.91
CA GLU A 39 0.59 -9.77 28.16
C GLU A 39 1.22 -11.14 27.87
N GLU A 40 0.65 -11.89 26.93
CA GLU A 40 1.24 -13.16 26.46
C GLU A 40 2.59 -12.91 25.77
N LEU A 41 2.69 -11.89 24.91
CA LEU A 41 3.95 -11.52 24.23
C LEU A 41 5.06 -11.19 25.24
N LEU A 42 4.75 -10.48 26.34
CA LEU A 42 5.72 -10.17 27.40
C LEU A 42 6.25 -11.42 28.12
N VAL A 43 5.46 -12.49 28.22
CA VAL A 43 5.89 -13.78 28.79
C VAL A 43 6.74 -14.57 27.79
N GLU A 44 6.28 -14.69 26.55
CA GLU A 44 6.95 -15.51 25.52
C GLU A 44 8.32 -14.92 25.08
N ILE A 45 8.45 -13.59 25.09
CA ILE A 45 9.66 -12.90 24.61
C ILE A 45 10.84 -12.97 25.58
N ALA A 46 10.60 -13.16 26.87
CA ALA A 46 11.65 -13.11 27.90
C ALA A 46 12.77 -14.13 27.65
N ASP A 47 12.40 -15.34 27.19
CA ASP A 47 13.33 -16.42 26.83
C ASP A 47 13.53 -16.55 25.31
N CYS A 48 13.60 -15.43 24.57
CA CYS A 48 13.88 -15.43 23.13
C CYS A 48 15.08 -14.54 22.78
N ASP A 49 16.00 -15.07 21.96
CA ASP A 49 17.17 -14.32 21.48
C ASP A 49 16.82 -13.46 20.25
N GLY A 50 15.72 -13.78 19.55
CA GLY A 50 15.22 -13.03 18.41
C GLY A 50 13.69 -13.00 18.32
N LEU A 51 13.17 -11.99 17.63
CA LEU A 51 11.73 -11.79 17.36
C LEU A 51 11.52 -11.46 15.88
N ILE A 52 10.50 -12.06 15.25
CA ILE A 52 10.05 -11.68 13.91
C ILE A 52 8.58 -11.29 13.94
N VAL A 53 8.31 -10.08 13.44
CA VAL A 53 6.97 -9.47 13.36
C VAL A 53 6.60 -9.16 11.92
N ARG A 54 5.29 -8.99 11.66
CA ARG A 54 4.77 -8.34 10.47
C ARG A 54 4.27 -6.95 10.86
N SER A 55 2.96 -6.76 10.98
CA SER A 55 2.31 -5.45 11.28
C SER A 55 1.29 -5.48 12.42
N ALA A 56 0.90 -6.64 12.95
CA ALA A 56 -0.06 -6.72 14.05
C ALA A 56 0.64 -6.43 15.38
N THR A 57 1.59 -7.28 15.78
CA THR A 57 2.47 -7.11 16.95
C THR A 57 3.08 -5.71 17.00
N LYS A 58 3.13 -5.11 18.21
CA LYS A 58 3.79 -3.83 18.49
C LYS A 58 4.98 -4.08 19.40
N VAL A 59 6.18 -3.85 18.89
CA VAL A 59 7.43 -3.99 19.66
C VAL A 59 7.73 -2.63 20.31
N THR A 60 7.03 -2.34 21.39
CA THR A 60 7.19 -1.11 22.18
C THR A 60 8.42 -1.21 23.10
N ALA A 61 8.85 -0.08 23.67
CA ALA A 61 9.86 -0.07 24.74
C ALA A 61 9.56 -1.11 25.85
N GLU A 62 8.32 -1.22 26.29
CA GLU A 62 7.90 -2.18 27.32
C GLU A 62 8.12 -3.66 26.91
N VAL A 63 7.83 -4.01 25.66
CA VAL A 63 8.11 -5.35 25.10
C VAL A 63 9.62 -5.59 25.00
N LEU A 64 10.39 -4.56 24.65
CA LEU A 64 11.84 -4.63 24.58
C LEU A 64 12.48 -4.76 25.98
N GLU A 65 11.96 -4.09 27.01
CA GLU A 65 12.49 -4.19 28.36
C GLU A 65 12.28 -5.59 28.97
N ALA A 66 11.09 -6.17 28.85
CA ALA A 66 10.81 -7.54 29.31
C ALA A 66 11.64 -8.63 28.57
N ALA A 67 12.11 -8.31 27.37
CA ALA A 67 12.92 -9.20 26.54
C ALA A 67 14.41 -9.19 26.96
N GLU A 68 14.75 -9.81 28.09
CA GLU A 68 16.11 -9.80 28.66
C GLU A 68 17.19 -10.34 27.70
N ARG A 69 16.89 -11.41 26.96
CA ARG A 69 17.83 -12.11 26.06
C ARG A 69 17.89 -11.57 24.63
N LEU A 70 16.97 -10.68 24.25
CA LEU A 70 16.70 -10.33 22.86
C LEU A 70 17.85 -9.55 22.21
N GLN A 71 18.33 -10.05 21.06
CA GLN A 71 19.45 -9.46 20.31
C GLN A 71 19.03 -8.88 18.96
N VAL A 72 17.91 -9.37 18.40
CA VAL A 72 17.45 -8.94 17.06
C VAL A 72 15.93 -8.96 16.90
N VAL A 73 15.38 -7.91 16.28
CA VAL A 73 13.99 -7.80 15.85
C VAL A 73 13.94 -7.69 14.32
N GLY A 74 13.40 -8.72 13.66
CA GLY A 74 13.12 -8.72 12.23
C GLY A 74 11.69 -8.29 11.92
N ARG A 75 11.50 -7.42 10.91
CA ARG A 75 10.19 -7.10 10.35
C ARG A 75 10.07 -7.63 8.92
N ALA A 76 9.09 -8.52 8.71
CA ALA A 76 8.66 -8.98 7.40
C ALA A 76 7.84 -7.88 6.68
N GLY A 77 8.52 -6.81 6.30
CA GLY A 77 7.94 -5.60 5.72
C GLY A 77 9.00 -4.53 5.42
N THR A 78 8.60 -3.45 4.76
CA THR A 78 9.55 -2.42 4.28
C THR A 78 9.85 -1.32 5.30
N GLY A 79 8.86 -0.84 6.04
CA GLY A 79 9.06 0.11 7.15
C GLY A 79 9.41 -0.59 8.47
N VAL A 80 9.52 0.17 9.56
CA VAL A 80 9.73 -0.31 10.94
C VAL A 80 8.68 0.30 11.90
N ASP A 81 7.50 0.62 11.36
CA ASP A 81 6.49 1.52 11.91
C ASP A 81 5.79 1.01 13.19
N ASN A 82 6.01 -0.26 13.55
CA ASN A 82 5.52 -0.95 14.74
C ASN A 82 6.65 -1.41 15.68
N VAL A 83 7.86 -0.88 15.51
CA VAL A 83 9.04 -1.16 16.36
C VAL A 83 9.57 0.14 16.93
N ASP A 84 9.79 0.19 18.24
CA ASP A 84 10.48 1.29 18.91
C ASP A 84 11.99 1.16 18.68
N VAL A 85 12.44 1.69 17.54
CA VAL A 85 13.85 1.63 17.11
C VAL A 85 14.77 2.35 18.10
N GLU A 86 14.30 3.39 18.78
CA GLU A 86 15.11 4.10 19.77
C GLU A 86 15.32 3.27 21.04
N ALA A 87 14.26 2.63 21.55
CA ALA A 87 14.37 1.70 22.69
C ALA A 87 15.23 0.48 22.33
N ALA A 88 15.04 -0.09 21.14
CA ALA A 88 15.86 -1.18 20.65
C ALA A 88 17.34 -0.79 20.59
N THR A 89 17.65 0.40 20.05
CA THR A 89 19.02 0.95 20.00
C THR A 89 19.60 1.16 21.41
N ARG A 90 18.83 1.71 22.36
CA ARG A 90 19.27 1.90 23.76
C ARG A 90 19.59 0.58 24.47
N LYS A 91 18.84 -0.48 24.18
CA LYS A 91 19.08 -1.84 24.74
C LYS A 91 20.10 -2.66 23.93
N GLY A 92 20.64 -2.13 22.82
CA GLY A 92 21.61 -2.82 21.95
C GLY A 92 21.00 -3.88 21.01
N VAL A 93 19.68 -3.87 20.84
CA VAL A 93 18.93 -4.80 20.00
C VAL A 93 18.96 -4.34 18.54
N LEU A 94 19.41 -5.20 17.63
CA LEU A 94 19.43 -4.89 16.20
C LEU A 94 18.02 -4.93 15.61
N VAL A 95 17.66 -3.95 14.77
CA VAL A 95 16.39 -3.94 14.03
C VAL A 95 16.66 -4.19 12.54
N MET A 96 16.00 -5.19 11.96
CA MET A 96 16.10 -5.57 10.56
C MET A 96 14.74 -5.50 9.86
N ASN A 97 14.73 -5.23 8.55
CA ASN A 97 13.54 -5.18 7.71
C ASN A 97 13.80 -5.79 6.32
N THR A 98 12.76 -5.91 5.50
CA THR A 98 12.84 -6.42 4.12
C THR A 98 12.49 -5.32 3.10
N PRO A 99 13.35 -4.30 2.90
CA PRO A 99 13.01 -3.02 2.24
C PRO A 99 12.71 -3.10 0.74
N ALA A 100 12.87 -4.27 0.11
CA ALA A 100 12.52 -4.52 -1.28
C ALA A 100 11.36 -5.52 -1.48
N GLY A 101 11.02 -6.31 -0.45
CA GLY A 101 10.28 -7.59 -0.61
C GLY A 101 8.86 -7.50 -1.17
N ASN A 102 8.21 -6.35 -1.11
CA ASN A 102 6.86 -6.12 -1.66
C ASN A 102 6.83 -5.14 -2.85
N SER A 103 7.99 -4.78 -3.41
CA SER A 103 8.08 -3.67 -4.40
C SER A 103 7.22 -3.92 -5.63
N LEU A 104 7.19 -5.16 -6.13
CA LEU A 104 6.44 -5.55 -7.32
C LEU A 104 4.93 -5.62 -7.04
N SER A 105 4.49 -6.36 -6.02
CA SER A 105 3.08 -6.43 -5.61
C SER A 105 2.47 -5.05 -5.32
N ALA A 106 3.25 -4.14 -4.71
CA ALA A 106 2.84 -2.76 -4.48
C ALA A 106 2.72 -1.94 -5.78
N ALA A 107 3.59 -2.18 -6.76
CA ALA A 107 3.53 -1.53 -8.07
C ALA A 107 2.37 -2.08 -8.93
N GLU A 108 2.16 -3.39 -8.93
CA GLU A 108 1.09 -4.04 -9.69
C GLU A 108 -0.29 -3.69 -9.14
N LEU A 109 -0.46 -3.68 -7.81
CA LEU A 109 -1.67 -3.17 -7.19
C LEU A 109 -1.88 -1.66 -7.41
N THR A 110 -0.80 -0.89 -7.62
CA THR A 110 -0.89 0.52 -8.04
C THR A 110 -1.43 0.64 -9.47
N CYS A 111 -0.88 -0.12 -10.42
CA CYS A 111 -1.36 -0.17 -11.81
C CYS A 111 -2.83 -0.62 -11.88
N GLY A 112 -3.20 -1.65 -11.11
CA GLY A 112 -4.58 -2.13 -10.95
C GLY A 112 -5.53 -1.06 -10.40
N MET A 113 -5.09 -0.22 -9.46
CA MET A 113 -5.89 0.92 -8.98
C MET A 113 -6.08 2.00 -10.04
N ILE A 114 -5.05 2.32 -10.84
CA ILE A 114 -5.16 3.28 -11.96
C ILE A 114 -6.20 2.78 -12.97
N LEU A 115 -6.14 1.50 -13.36
CA LEU A 115 -7.13 0.85 -14.23
C LEU A 115 -8.55 0.87 -13.62
N CYS A 116 -8.68 0.56 -12.32
CA CYS A 116 -9.96 0.60 -11.62
C CYS A 116 -10.58 2.01 -11.59
N LEU A 117 -9.75 3.06 -11.47
CA LEU A 117 -10.19 4.46 -11.46
C LEU A 117 -10.56 4.95 -12.86
N ALA A 118 -9.80 4.58 -13.89
CA ALA A 118 -10.08 4.90 -15.29
C ALA A 118 -11.36 4.21 -15.80
N ARG A 119 -11.58 2.95 -15.41
CA ARG A 119 -12.68 2.10 -15.96
C ARG A 119 -13.83 1.84 -15.00
N GLN A 120 -13.80 2.37 -13.78
CA GLN A 120 -14.85 2.23 -12.75
C GLN A 120 -15.17 0.78 -12.36
N ILE A 121 -14.16 -0.11 -12.41
CA ILE A 121 -14.33 -1.55 -12.29
C ILE A 121 -15.05 -1.95 -10.98
N PRO A 122 -14.68 -1.41 -9.79
CA PRO A 122 -15.36 -1.76 -8.54
C PRO A 122 -16.83 -1.30 -8.51
N GLN A 123 -17.14 -0.13 -9.06
CA GLN A 123 -18.50 0.42 -9.08
C GLN A 123 -19.40 -0.31 -10.09
N ALA A 124 -18.85 -0.72 -11.23
CA ALA A 124 -19.56 -1.55 -12.21
C ALA A 124 -19.78 -2.97 -11.69
N ALA A 125 -18.78 -3.58 -11.04
CA ALA A 125 -18.89 -4.91 -10.44
C ALA A 125 -19.93 -4.96 -9.29
N ALA A 126 -20.04 -3.90 -8.49
CA ALA A 126 -21.12 -3.77 -7.50
C ALA A 126 -22.50 -3.72 -8.18
N SER A 127 -22.66 -2.86 -9.21
CA SER A 127 -23.89 -2.77 -10.00
C SER A 127 -24.34 -4.10 -10.61
N MET A 128 -23.38 -4.88 -11.13
CA MET A 128 -23.64 -6.22 -11.68
C MET A 128 -24.12 -7.21 -10.62
N LYS A 129 -23.55 -7.17 -9.40
CA LYS A 129 -24.00 -7.99 -8.26
C LYS A 129 -25.38 -7.59 -7.74
N GLU A 130 -25.78 -6.34 -7.96
CA GLU A 130 -27.15 -5.83 -7.73
C GLU A 130 -28.10 -6.11 -8.91
N GLY A 131 -27.69 -6.85 -9.95
CA GLY A 131 -28.49 -7.19 -11.12
C GLY A 131 -28.67 -6.07 -12.16
N LYS A 132 -27.89 -4.99 -12.09
CA LYS A 132 -28.12 -3.74 -12.85
C LYS A 132 -27.11 -3.53 -13.98
N TRP A 133 -27.58 -3.61 -15.23
CA TRP A 133 -26.79 -3.42 -16.46
C TRP A 133 -26.70 -1.96 -16.94
N ASP A 134 -26.13 -1.07 -16.11
CA ASP A 134 -26.08 0.37 -16.42
C ASP A 134 -24.97 0.79 -17.42
N ARG A 135 -24.87 0.18 -18.62
CA ARG A 135 -23.77 0.45 -19.59
C ARG A 135 -23.56 1.96 -19.88
N LYS A 136 -24.62 2.75 -19.97
CA LYS A 136 -24.55 4.21 -20.22
C LYS A 136 -23.95 5.03 -19.06
N LYS A 137 -24.02 4.52 -17.82
CA LYS A 137 -23.54 5.17 -16.59
C LYS A 137 -22.04 5.00 -16.38
N TYR A 138 -21.50 3.84 -16.79
CA TYR A 138 -20.11 3.46 -16.54
C TYR A 138 -19.13 3.84 -17.67
N MET A 139 -19.34 4.99 -18.32
CA MET A 139 -18.38 5.54 -19.28
C MET A 139 -17.03 5.83 -18.58
N GLY A 140 -15.97 5.19 -19.07
CA GLY A 140 -14.61 5.30 -18.52
C GLY A 140 -13.73 6.30 -19.26
N MET A 141 -12.43 6.21 -19.00
CA MET A 141 -11.36 6.91 -19.70
C MET A 141 -10.37 5.87 -20.28
N GLU A 142 -9.79 6.19 -21.43
CA GLU A 142 -8.65 5.46 -22.00
C GLU A 142 -7.33 6.08 -21.52
N LEU A 143 -6.35 5.24 -21.15
CA LEU A 143 -5.07 5.66 -20.60
C LEU A 143 -4.04 6.08 -21.67
N ASN A 144 -4.18 5.63 -22.91
CA ASN A 144 -3.28 5.98 -24.00
C ASN A 144 -3.23 7.52 -24.18
N GLY A 145 -2.03 8.08 -24.31
CA GLY A 145 -1.80 9.53 -24.40
C GLY A 145 -2.27 10.34 -23.19
N LYS A 146 -2.38 9.74 -21.99
CA LYS A 146 -2.62 10.45 -20.73
C LYS A 146 -1.31 10.64 -19.96
N THR A 147 -1.25 11.65 -19.10
CA THR A 147 -0.06 11.91 -18.26
C THR A 147 -0.23 11.34 -16.85
N LEU A 148 0.74 10.55 -16.41
CA LEU A 148 0.89 10.06 -15.04
C LEU A 148 2.01 10.82 -14.33
N GLY A 149 1.68 11.46 -13.21
CA GLY A 149 2.64 12.02 -12.27
C GLY A 149 3.06 11.00 -11.21
N VAL A 150 4.35 10.71 -11.13
CA VAL A 150 4.92 9.76 -10.17
C VAL A 150 5.77 10.52 -9.16
N LEU A 151 5.32 10.59 -7.90
CA LEU A 151 6.00 11.31 -6.82
C LEU A 151 6.75 10.32 -5.93
N GLY A 152 8.08 10.40 -5.91
CA GLY A 152 8.96 9.35 -5.42
C GLY A 152 9.28 8.34 -6.52
N LEU A 153 10.53 8.30 -6.96
CA LEU A 153 11.03 7.53 -8.10
C LEU A 153 11.98 6.38 -7.68
N GLY A 154 12.00 6.06 -6.39
CA GLY A 154 12.56 4.81 -5.87
C GLY A 154 11.82 3.56 -6.36
N ARG A 155 12.19 2.40 -5.79
CA ARG A 155 11.80 1.04 -6.25
C ARG A 155 10.37 0.94 -6.81
N ILE A 156 9.34 1.26 -6.03
CA ILE A 156 7.94 1.11 -6.47
C ILE A 156 7.59 2.10 -7.60
N GLY A 157 8.02 3.36 -7.51
CA GLY A 157 7.67 4.39 -8.50
C GLY A 157 8.19 4.10 -9.90
N ARG A 158 9.42 3.57 -10.01
CA ARG A 158 9.97 3.11 -11.29
C ARG A 158 9.20 1.92 -11.88
N GLU A 159 8.89 0.93 -11.05
CA GLU A 159 8.15 -0.28 -11.48
C GLU A 159 6.71 0.05 -11.92
N VAL A 160 6.10 1.10 -11.35
CA VAL A 160 4.82 1.66 -11.82
C VAL A 160 5.00 2.43 -13.13
N ALA A 161 6.00 3.32 -13.23
CA ALA A 161 6.23 4.13 -14.42
C ALA A 161 6.40 3.27 -15.69
N THR A 162 7.30 2.28 -15.63
CA THR A 162 7.58 1.35 -16.74
C THR A 162 6.35 0.54 -17.17
N ARG A 163 5.53 0.07 -16.21
CA ARG A 163 4.26 -0.62 -16.51
C ARG A 163 3.24 0.31 -17.14
N MET A 164 3.13 1.56 -16.69
CA MET A 164 2.15 2.51 -17.23
C MET A 164 2.56 3.13 -18.58
N GLN A 165 3.86 3.20 -18.88
CA GLN A 165 4.38 3.49 -20.22
C GLN A 165 3.87 2.46 -21.25
N ALA A 166 3.79 1.18 -20.88
CA ALA A 166 3.24 0.13 -21.75
C ALA A 166 1.73 0.27 -22.05
N PHE A 167 0.99 1.09 -21.26
CA PHE A 167 -0.39 1.52 -21.58
C PHE A 167 -0.44 2.80 -22.44
N GLY A 168 0.70 3.27 -22.95
CA GLY A 168 0.80 4.50 -23.74
C GLY A 168 0.69 5.79 -22.91
N MET A 169 0.91 5.74 -21.60
CA MET A 169 0.91 6.94 -20.76
C MET A 169 2.26 7.68 -20.85
N LYS A 170 2.22 9.02 -20.90
CA LYS A 170 3.40 9.83 -20.63
C LYS A 170 3.67 9.82 -19.11
N THR A 171 4.88 9.45 -18.69
CA THR A 171 5.28 9.49 -17.29
C THR A 171 6.17 10.69 -16.99
N ILE A 172 5.72 11.52 -16.05
CA ILE A 172 6.51 12.62 -15.47
C ILE A 172 6.62 12.41 -13.96
N GLY A 173 7.61 12.99 -13.30
CA GLY A 173 7.80 12.72 -11.87
C GLY A 173 8.73 13.67 -11.13
N TYR A 174 8.86 13.44 -9.83
CA TYR A 174 9.73 14.18 -8.93
C TYR A 174 10.24 13.27 -7.82
N ASP A 175 11.55 13.30 -7.58
CA ASP A 175 12.20 12.69 -6.43
C ASP A 175 13.39 13.57 -6.00
N PRO A 176 13.58 13.88 -4.70
CA PRO A 176 14.67 14.74 -4.24
C PRO A 176 16.03 14.02 -4.15
N ILE A 177 16.11 12.73 -4.48
CA ILE A 177 17.33 11.89 -4.39
C ILE A 177 17.73 11.32 -5.76
N ILE A 178 16.76 10.91 -6.58
CA ILE A 178 17.03 10.37 -7.93
C ILE A 178 17.30 11.49 -8.92
N THR A 179 18.43 11.44 -9.65
CA THR A 179 18.80 12.50 -10.61
C THR A 179 17.94 12.45 -11.90
N PRO A 180 17.79 13.57 -12.64
CA PRO A 180 17.03 13.59 -13.90
C PRO A 180 17.56 12.62 -14.97
N GLU A 181 18.87 12.41 -15.03
CA GLU A 181 19.52 11.46 -15.93
C GLU A 181 19.16 10.03 -15.51
N THR A 182 19.19 9.76 -14.21
CA THR A 182 18.80 8.46 -13.65
C THR A 182 17.34 8.14 -13.97
N SER A 183 16.42 9.11 -13.85
CA SER A 183 15.00 8.90 -14.18
C SER A 183 14.72 8.80 -15.68
N ALA A 184 15.54 9.45 -16.52
CA ALA A 184 15.46 9.30 -17.97
C ALA A 184 15.79 7.87 -18.41
N THR A 185 16.67 7.13 -17.71
CA THR A 185 16.96 5.71 -18.03
C THR A 185 15.74 4.80 -17.97
N PHE A 186 14.70 5.20 -17.23
CA PHE A 186 13.42 4.50 -17.13
C PHE A 186 12.22 5.35 -17.60
N GLY A 187 12.45 6.29 -18.51
CA GLY A 187 11.39 7.02 -19.24
C GLY A 187 10.59 8.04 -18.43
N VAL A 188 11.10 8.50 -17.28
CA VAL A 188 10.43 9.52 -16.46
C VAL A 188 11.10 10.88 -16.64
N GLU A 189 10.39 11.82 -17.26
CA GLU A 189 10.75 13.24 -17.30
C GLU A 189 10.60 13.83 -15.90
N GLN A 190 11.72 14.21 -15.27
CA GLN A 190 11.67 14.86 -13.97
C GLN A 190 11.43 16.37 -14.10
N LEU A 191 10.55 16.88 -13.23
CA LEU A 191 10.09 18.26 -13.22
C LEU A 191 9.92 18.75 -11.77
N PRO A 192 10.05 20.06 -11.52
CA PRO A 192 9.58 20.66 -10.27
C PRO A 192 8.09 20.37 -10.02
N LEU A 193 7.69 20.19 -8.75
CA LEU A 193 6.34 19.76 -8.37
C LEU A 193 5.24 20.67 -8.94
N GLU A 194 5.46 21.99 -8.92
CA GLU A 194 4.57 23.01 -9.47
C GLU A 194 4.35 22.90 -10.98
N GLN A 195 5.25 22.24 -11.72
CA GLN A 195 5.08 21.92 -13.14
C GLN A 195 4.41 20.56 -13.37
N ILE A 196 4.42 19.66 -12.39
CA ILE A 196 3.78 18.34 -12.47
C ILE A 196 2.26 18.47 -12.33
N TRP A 197 1.78 19.16 -11.28
CA TRP A 197 0.34 19.32 -11.05
C TRP A 197 -0.42 19.74 -12.32
N PRO A 198 -0.07 20.84 -13.02
CA PRO A 198 -0.80 21.31 -14.21
C PRO A 198 -0.67 20.41 -15.46
N ARG A 199 0.07 19.29 -15.41
CA ARG A 199 0.30 18.39 -16.56
C ARG A 199 -0.35 17.01 -16.44
N CYS A 200 -0.83 16.61 -15.26
CA CYS A 200 -1.26 15.24 -14.96
C CYS A 200 -2.76 14.97 -15.09
N ASP A 201 -3.12 13.81 -15.66
CA ASP A 201 -4.46 13.20 -15.55
C ASP A 201 -4.56 12.34 -14.27
N PHE A 202 -3.47 11.65 -13.92
CA PHE A 202 -3.35 10.75 -12.77
C PHE A 202 -2.11 11.12 -11.94
N ILE A 203 -2.17 10.96 -10.62
CA ILE A 203 -1.00 11.14 -9.74
C ILE A 203 -0.91 9.97 -8.75
N THR A 204 0.31 9.47 -8.54
CA THR A 204 0.60 8.44 -7.55
C THR A 204 1.83 8.78 -6.71
N VAL A 205 1.84 8.34 -5.46
CA VAL A 205 2.84 8.69 -4.45
C VAL A 205 3.48 7.42 -3.88
N HIS A 206 4.80 7.36 -3.97
CA HIS A 206 5.66 6.26 -3.54
C HIS A 206 6.80 6.73 -2.62
N THR A 207 6.69 7.94 -2.07
CA THR A 207 7.61 8.47 -1.07
C THR A 207 7.47 7.75 0.29
N PRO A 208 8.53 7.69 1.11
CA PRO A 208 8.39 7.34 2.52
C PRO A 208 7.58 8.43 3.27
N LEU A 209 6.96 8.08 4.39
CA LEU A 209 6.31 9.06 5.27
C LEU A 209 7.35 9.76 6.17
N LEU A 210 7.60 11.04 5.90
CA LEU A 210 8.55 11.91 6.58
C LEU A 210 7.86 13.26 6.86
N PRO A 211 8.41 14.12 7.76
CA PRO A 211 7.89 15.48 7.93
C PRO A 211 7.87 16.29 6.62
N SER A 212 8.86 16.09 5.74
CA SER A 212 8.99 16.73 4.42
C SER A 212 8.05 16.18 3.33
N THR A 213 7.50 14.97 3.51
CA THR A 213 6.57 14.34 2.56
C THR A 213 5.13 14.30 3.08
N THR A 214 4.94 14.72 4.34
CA THR A 214 3.61 14.92 4.94
C THR A 214 2.95 16.12 4.27
N GLY A 215 1.77 15.93 3.68
CA GLY A 215 1.02 17.00 3.01
C GLY A 215 1.37 17.24 1.53
N THR A 216 2.38 16.57 0.95
CA THR A 216 2.77 16.79 -0.47
C THR A 216 1.61 16.56 -1.45
N ALA A 217 0.70 15.63 -1.15
CA ALA A 217 -0.50 15.34 -1.97
C ALA A 217 -1.81 15.94 -1.40
N GLU A 218 -1.73 17.02 -0.59
CA GLU A 218 -2.92 17.64 0.00
C GLU A 218 -3.82 18.40 -0.98
N ARG A 219 -5.03 18.71 -0.49
CA ARG A 219 -6.12 19.35 -1.23
C ARG A 219 -5.83 20.79 -1.69
N GLN A 220 -4.65 21.34 -1.38
CA GLN A 220 -4.13 22.60 -1.93
C GLN A 220 -3.35 22.35 -3.23
N HIS A 221 -2.38 21.43 -3.22
CA HIS A 221 -1.62 21.03 -4.41
C HIS A 221 -2.52 20.44 -5.49
N LEU A 222 -3.49 19.60 -5.09
CA LEU A 222 -4.48 19.03 -6.02
C LEU A 222 -5.36 20.07 -6.74
N ARG A 223 -5.45 21.33 -6.28
CA ARG A 223 -6.16 22.41 -7.01
C ARG A 223 -5.37 22.95 -8.21
N GLN A 224 -4.07 22.70 -8.25
CA GLN A 224 -3.18 23.12 -9.34
C GLN A 224 -3.23 22.13 -10.52
N VAL A 225 -3.82 20.95 -10.32
CA VAL A 225 -4.14 20.02 -11.41
C VAL A 225 -5.28 20.59 -12.24
N PRO A 226 -5.22 20.58 -13.59
CA PRO A 226 -6.21 21.29 -14.40
C PRO A 226 -7.59 20.63 -14.27
N PRO A 227 -8.68 21.38 -14.47
CA PRO A 227 -10.00 20.80 -14.63
C PRO A 227 -10.06 20.02 -15.96
N GLY A 228 -9.68 18.73 -15.92
CA GLY A 228 -9.86 17.81 -17.03
C GLY A 228 -11.32 17.78 -17.53
N ARG A 229 -11.51 17.45 -18.81
CA ARG A 229 -12.78 17.67 -19.56
C ARG A 229 -14.03 16.85 -19.09
N ALA A 230 -14.09 16.29 -17.86
CA ALA A 230 -15.23 15.50 -17.34
C ALA A 230 -15.38 15.45 -15.78
N GLY A 231 -16.52 14.91 -15.27
CA GLY A 231 -16.94 14.74 -13.83
C GLY A 231 -15.93 13.98 -12.92
N GLY A 232 -15.95 13.81 -11.57
CA GLY A 232 -16.93 14.04 -10.48
C GLY A 232 -16.50 14.85 -9.19
N GLU A 233 -15.46 14.51 -8.41
CA GLU A 233 -14.80 15.44 -7.42
C GLU A 233 -13.35 15.00 -7.04
N LEU A 234 -12.44 15.95 -6.78
CA LEU A 234 -11.10 15.72 -6.20
C LEU A 234 -11.15 15.37 -4.70
N ARG A 235 -10.67 14.18 -4.33
CA ARG A 235 -10.46 13.77 -2.93
C ARG A 235 -9.12 13.03 -2.77
N PRO A 236 -8.17 13.53 -1.95
CA PRO A 236 -6.94 12.79 -1.66
C PRO A 236 -7.27 11.49 -0.92
N TRP A 237 -6.69 10.36 -1.35
CA TRP A 237 -6.71 9.13 -0.58
C TRP A 237 -5.58 9.19 0.47
N GLY A 238 -5.85 9.90 1.56
CA GLY A 238 -4.99 10.00 2.73
C GLY A 238 -5.78 9.63 3.99
N HIS A 239 -5.17 8.86 4.88
CA HIS A 239 -5.84 8.38 6.09
C HIS A 239 -6.08 9.55 7.07
N ARG A 240 -7.33 10.00 7.25
CA ARG A 240 -7.67 11.02 8.27
C ARG A 240 -7.80 10.40 9.65
N GLY A 241 -6.73 9.76 10.10
CA GLY A 241 -6.50 9.36 11.49
C GLY A 241 -5.15 9.92 11.95
N ARG A 242 -5.05 10.32 13.22
CA ARG A 242 -3.79 10.84 13.81
C ARG A 242 -2.83 9.69 14.19
N GLY A 243 -2.61 8.77 13.26
CA GLY A 243 -1.67 7.65 13.37
C GLY A 243 -0.69 7.66 12.21
N ARG A 244 0.60 7.49 12.49
CA ARG A 244 1.67 7.48 11.48
C ARG A 244 1.48 6.24 10.59
N ALA A 245 1.13 6.44 9.33
CA ALA A 245 0.75 5.36 8.42
C ALA A 245 1.97 4.84 7.63
N ALA A 246 2.22 3.54 7.71
CA ALA A 246 3.34 2.87 7.07
C ALA A 246 3.38 3.05 5.54
N ALA A 247 4.57 2.92 4.96
CA ALA A 247 4.83 3.05 3.53
C ALA A 247 3.88 2.19 2.67
N GLY A 248 2.90 2.85 2.03
CA GLY A 248 1.89 2.20 1.21
C GLY A 248 1.42 3.16 0.12
N ALA A 249 1.58 2.73 -1.14
CA ALA A 249 1.33 3.58 -2.31
C ALA A 249 -0.07 4.21 -2.30
N ALA A 250 -0.11 5.54 -2.35
CA ALA A 250 -1.35 6.31 -2.51
C ALA A 250 -1.56 6.62 -3.99
N VAL A 251 -2.77 6.36 -4.49
CA VAL A 251 -3.19 6.71 -5.86
C VAL A 251 -4.32 7.73 -5.79
N GLY A 252 -4.12 8.88 -6.42
CA GLY A 252 -5.12 9.91 -6.62
C GLY A 252 -5.42 10.09 -8.11
N ALA A 253 -6.59 9.63 -8.56
CA ALA A 253 -7.10 9.98 -9.88
C ALA A 253 -7.94 11.27 -9.80
N VAL A 254 -7.83 12.12 -10.83
CA VAL A 254 -8.58 13.37 -10.92
C VAL A 254 -9.82 13.19 -11.80
N ARG A 255 -10.97 13.71 -11.33
CA ARG A 255 -12.29 13.55 -11.94
C ARG A 255 -13.15 14.75 -11.45
N ARG A 256 -13.52 15.74 -12.29
CA ARG A 256 -14.15 17.10 -12.03
C ARG A 256 -15.67 17.40 -12.21
N GLY A 257 -16.61 17.18 -11.27
CA GLY A 257 -18.10 17.30 -11.49
C GLY A 257 -18.99 17.87 -10.35
N ARG A 258 -20.18 17.26 -10.07
CA ARG A 258 -21.27 17.82 -9.21
C ARG A 258 -21.49 17.12 -7.84
N PRO A 259 -21.64 17.86 -6.72
CA PRO A 259 -22.26 17.38 -5.50
C PRO A 259 -23.80 17.42 -5.57
N ARG A 260 -24.50 16.44 -4.98
CA ARG A 260 -25.89 16.61 -4.54
C ARG A 260 -25.87 17.19 -3.13
N ARG A 261 -26.63 18.26 -2.87
CA ARG A 261 -27.02 18.61 -1.50
C ARG A 261 -27.99 17.53 -1.02
N LEU A 262 -27.60 16.81 0.03
CA LEU A 262 -28.54 16.13 0.92
C LEU A 262 -28.56 16.94 2.22
N HIS A 263 -29.75 17.24 2.73
CA HIS A 263 -29.87 18.01 3.97
C HIS A 263 -29.47 17.12 5.14
N ALA A 264 -28.64 17.66 6.04
CA ALA A 264 -28.25 16.96 7.25
C ALA A 264 -29.34 17.12 8.31
N GLY A 265 -30.23 16.12 8.40
CA GLY A 265 -30.97 15.85 9.63
C GLY A 265 -30.12 14.98 10.53
N ALA A 266 -29.73 15.47 11.70
CA ALA A 266 -28.91 14.74 12.65
C ALA A 266 -29.59 14.67 14.02
N PRO A 267 -29.85 13.47 14.58
CA PRO A 267 -29.88 13.28 16.02
C PRO A 267 -28.45 13.10 16.54
N GLN A 268 -28.19 13.58 17.76
CA GLN A 268 -26.92 13.39 18.44
C GLN A 268 -26.90 12.01 19.13
N GLY A 269 -25.74 11.35 19.17
CA GLY A 269 -25.57 10.06 19.84
C GLY A 269 -24.10 9.82 20.19
N SER A 270 -23.85 9.49 21.46
CA SER A 270 -22.50 9.29 22.01
C SER A 270 -22.05 7.83 21.91
N GLY A 271 -20.78 7.62 21.56
CA GLY A 271 -20.13 6.31 21.59
C GLY A 271 -18.65 6.42 21.23
N ALA A 272 -17.77 5.77 22.01
CA ALA A 272 -16.34 5.73 21.75
C ALA A 272 -15.93 4.34 21.27
N GLY A 273 -15.18 4.27 20.15
CA GLY A 273 -14.62 3.04 19.61
C GLY A 273 -15.50 2.34 18.55
N GLU A 274 -15.23 2.63 17.28
CA GLU A 274 -15.74 1.87 16.13
C GLU A 274 -14.72 1.91 14.96
N PRO A 275 -14.79 0.95 14.01
CA PRO A 275 -14.01 1.01 12.77
C PRO A 275 -14.46 2.19 11.87
N PRO A 276 -13.65 2.61 10.88
CA PRO A 276 -13.99 3.75 10.01
C PRO A 276 -15.32 3.51 9.26
N GLN A 277 -16.33 4.32 9.62
CA GLN A 277 -17.72 4.17 9.19
C GLN A 277 -17.87 4.18 7.66
N ARG A 278 -18.56 3.18 7.11
CA ARG A 278 -18.67 2.90 5.66
C ARG A 278 -19.68 3.78 4.91
N HIS A 279 -19.57 5.11 5.03
CA HIS A 279 -20.41 6.03 4.27
C HIS A 279 -19.58 7.05 3.47
N LEU A 280 -20.07 7.39 2.26
CA LEU A 280 -19.44 8.25 1.22
C LEU A 280 -18.31 7.60 0.39
N LEU A 281 -18.68 6.73 -0.57
CA LEU A 281 -17.85 6.44 -1.76
C LEU A 281 -17.57 7.74 -2.54
N PRO A 282 -16.34 7.93 -3.04
CA PRO A 282 -16.17 7.73 -4.49
C PRO A 282 -14.96 6.90 -4.91
N ALA A 283 -14.06 6.54 -3.98
CA ALA A 283 -12.84 5.77 -4.26
C ALA A 283 -12.94 4.35 -3.67
N PRO A 284 -12.33 3.31 -4.30
CA PRO A 284 -12.25 1.97 -3.74
C PRO A 284 -11.28 1.95 -2.54
N GLY A 285 -11.78 1.57 -1.36
CA GLY A 285 -10.95 1.32 -0.17
C GLY A 285 -10.39 -0.10 -0.15
N ARG A 286 -9.21 -0.29 0.45
CA ARG A 286 -8.55 -1.60 0.67
C ARG A 286 -7.97 -1.69 2.08
N GLN A 287 -7.90 -2.90 2.63
CA GLN A 287 -7.23 -3.20 3.91
C GLN A 287 -5.73 -3.46 3.68
N HIS A 288 -4.93 -2.41 3.46
CA HIS A 288 -3.45 -2.45 3.40
C HIS A 288 -2.76 -3.53 2.53
N ALA A 289 -3.47 -4.15 1.58
CA ALA A 289 -3.06 -5.36 0.84
C ALA A 289 -1.88 -5.21 -0.16
N GLY A 290 -1.05 -4.16 -0.08
CA GLY A 290 0.07 -3.91 -1.02
C GLY A 290 1.27 -4.85 -0.89
N GLY A 291 1.26 -5.75 0.10
CA GLY A 291 2.22 -6.84 0.28
C GLY A 291 1.52 -8.08 0.84
N ALA A 292 0.37 -8.40 0.24
CA ALA A 292 -0.49 -9.54 0.57
C ALA A 292 -0.54 -10.52 -0.61
N GLU A 293 0.63 -11.05 -0.96
CA GLU A 293 0.86 -12.06 -2.00
C GLU A 293 1.83 -13.09 -1.40
N PRO A 294 1.57 -14.41 -1.50
CA PRO A 294 2.51 -15.44 -1.07
C PRO A 294 3.70 -15.54 -2.04
N LEU A 295 4.81 -16.11 -1.58
CA LEU A 295 5.92 -16.44 -2.47
C LEU A 295 5.51 -17.61 -3.40
N ARG A 296 6.00 -17.61 -4.65
CA ARG A 296 5.60 -18.62 -5.65
C ARG A 296 6.39 -19.92 -5.47
N GLU A 297 5.71 -20.95 -4.95
CA GLU A 297 6.01 -22.35 -5.30
C GLU A 297 5.06 -22.86 -6.37
N GLY A 298 5.56 -23.78 -7.21
CA GLY A 298 4.76 -24.74 -8.01
C GLY A 298 3.75 -24.17 -9.02
N ASP A 299 4.05 -24.29 -10.32
CA ASP A 299 3.02 -24.10 -11.35
C ASP A 299 1.84 -25.05 -11.13
N SER A 300 0.62 -24.53 -11.30
CA SER A 300 -0.62 -25.31 -11.34
C SER A 300 -1.63 -24.63 -12.26
N PRO A 301 -2.34 -25.40 -13.11
CA PRO A 301 -2.88 -24.87 -14.36
C PRO A 301 -4.06 -23.91 -14.15
N CYS A 302 -4.04 -22.80 -14.89
CA CYS A 302 -5.12 -21.82 -14.93
C CYS A 302 -6.44 -22.47 -15.37
N ARG A 303 -7.40 -22.60 -14.45
CA ARG A 303 -8.79 -22.95 -14.81
C ARG A 303 -9.45 -21.74 -15.47
N TRP A 304 -9.53 -21.78 -16.80
CA TRP A 304 -10.18 -20.77 -17.61
C TRP A 304 -11.67 -20.63 -17.26
N TRP A 305 -12.21 -19.41 -17.38
CA TRP A 305 -13.63 -19.13 -17.26
C TRP A 305 -14.37 -19.68 -18.49
N THR A 306 -14.89 -20.90 -18.40
CA THR A 306 -15.74 -21.50 -19.44
C THR A 306 -17.07 -20.75 -19.55
N TRP A 307 -17.33 -20.14 -20.70
CA TRP A 307 -18.60 -19.47 -20.99
C TRP A 307 -19.73 -20.49 -21.18
N PRO A 308 -20.97 -20.22 -20.75
CA PRO A 308 -22.10 -21.10 -21.08
C PRO A 308 -22.40 -21.05 -22.59
N PRO A 309 -22.65 -22.20 -23.24
CA PRO A 309 -23.00 -22.23 -24.66
C PRO A 309 -24.41 -21.67 -24.90
N GLY A 310 -24.57 -20.86 -25.95
CA GLY A 310 -25.88 -20.35 -26.40
C GLY A 310 -25.99 -18.83 -26.60
N GLY A 311 -25.00 -18.04 -26.16
CA GLY A 311 -24.98 -16.58 -26.35
C GLY A 311 -24.56 -16.14 -27.76
N GLY A 312 -25.49 -16.14 -28.71
CA GLY A 312 -25.25 -15.62 -30.07
C GLY A 312 -24.98 -14.10 -30.09
N TRP A 313 -24.00 -13.66 -30.87
CA TRP A 313 -23.69 -12.24 -31.06
C TRP A 313 -24.58 -11.63 -32.17
N PRO A 314 -25.07 -10.39 -32.03
CA PRO A 314 -25.35 -9.54 -33.17
C PRO A 314 -24.03 -9.26 -33.91
N ALA A 315 -24.04 -9.31 -35.24
CA ALA A 315 -22.88 -8.94 -36.05
C ALA A 315 -22.53 -7.44 -35.90
N TRP A 316 -21.26 -7.12 -36.20
CA TRP A 316 -20.72 -5.77 -36.29
C TRP A 316 -20.65 -5.33 -37.76
#